data_AF-A0A2N2A4T9-F1
#
_entry.id   AF-A0A2N2A4T9-F1
#
_cell.length_a   1.000
_cell.length_b   1.000
_cell.length_c   1.000
_cell.angle_alpha   90.00
_cell.angle_beta   90.00
_cell.angle_gamma   90.00
#
_symmetry.space_group_name_H-M   'P 1'
#
loop_
_entity.id
_entity.type
_entity.pdbx_description
1 polymer ?
#
loop_
_entity_poly.entity_id
_entity_poly.type
_entity_poly.pdbx_seq_one_letter_code
_entity_poly.pdbx_strand_id
1 'polypeptide(L)'
;MMNALFSLAASAVQHLTGAKLGSFWSKAALILSESADATSGATVAADATSGATAAAVAVSPFLNAIEYTIVVPLLYFSVLFCIVGIIWRLYKILGAPPAPYSLKIYPSSKSPGLGALKDTFAMPQLRRHKPLFWVFLVIFHISLIMLLLGHLDILPSISIVPESSRHMVGAGLVGVGVTVPLLYFLFRRFRTPVRELSVPADYLLLILILFLFLFGDLMSWGNSWTPNGFVMTKQDFSLYFQGLAQFTFADPRAVLPGSHYHFLVIHVLLADLFFIVLPFSKILHAFLSYPINLLRRK
;
A
#
# COMPACT_ATOMS: atom_id res chain seq x y z
N MET A 1 -19.53 39.65 53.58
CA MET A 1 -20.66 39.74 54.55
C MET A 1 -21.83 38.82 54.20
N MET A 2 -22.15 38.52 52.94
CA MET A 2 -23.26 37.62 52.57
C MET A 2 -23.08 36.15 53.00
N ASN A 3 -21.86 35.62 53.04
CA ASN A 3 -21.64 34.21 53.42
C ASN A 3 -21.85 33.92 54.92
N ALA A 4 -21.70 34.92 55.79
CA ALA A 4 -21.93 34.75 57.22
C ALA A 4 -23.44 34.71 57.56
N LEU A 5 -24.26 35.45 56.82
CA LEU A 5 -25.73 35.43 56.95
C LEU A 5 -26.34 34.10 56.48
N PHE A 6 -25.77 33.48 55.43
CA PHE A 6 -26.24 32.18 54.94
C PHE A 6 -25.95 31.02 55.90
N SER A 7 -24.81 31.07 56.59
CA SER A 7 -24.43 30.05 57.58
C SER A 7 -25.29 30.11 58.85
N LEU A 8 -25.68 31.31 59.31
CA LEU A 8 -26.57 31.47 60.46
C LEU A 8 -28.01 31.02 60.17
N ALA A 9 -28.49 31.28 58.94
CA ALA A 9 -29.82 30.82 58.50
C ALA A 9 -29.89 29.29 58.34
N ALA A 10 -28.83 28.65 57.85
CA ALA A 10 -28.75 27.20 57.73
C ALA A 10 -28.74 26.49 59.10
N SER A 11 -28.06 27.06 60.09
CA SER A 11 -28.00 26.50 61.45
C SER A 11 -29.34 26.64 62.21
N ALA A 12 -30.08 27.74 62.00
CA ALA A 12 -31.39 27.95 62.61
C ALA A 12 -32.49 27.02 62.04
N VAL A 13 -32.42 26.67 60.75
CA VAL A 13 -33.38 25.76 60.11
C VAL A 13 -33.13 24.30 60.50
N GLN A 14 -31.88 23.91 60.76
CA GLN A 14 -31.52 22.55 61.18
C GLN A 14 -32.08 22.18 62.57
N HIS A 15 -32.36 23.17 63.43
CA HIS A 15 -32.86 22.94 64.79
C HIS A 15 -34.40 22.88 64.90
N LEU A 16 -35.14 23.25 63.84
CA LEU A 16 -36.60 23.44 63.90
C LEU A 16 -37.42 22.47 63.02
N THR A 17 -36.82 21.68 62.15
CA THR A 17 -37.57 20.73 61.31
C THR A 17 -36.95 19.34 61.35
N GLY A 18 -37.57 18.44 62.11
CA GLY A 18 -37.19 17.04 62.18
C GLY A 18 -37.21 16.33 60.82
N ALA A 19 -36.11 15.63 60.54
CA ALA A 19 -35.86 14.44 59.72
C ALA A 19 -36.57 14.19 58.36
N LYS A 20 -37.74 14.77 58.04
CA LYS A 20 -38.49 14.48 56.81
C LYS A 20 -38.36 15.54 55.71
N LEU A 21 -37.97 16.78 56.03
CA LEU A 21 -37.73 17.80 54.99
C LEU A 21 -36.38 17.64 54.29
N GLY A 22 -35.35 17.12 54.97
CA GLY A 22 -34.00 16.99 54.41
C GLY A 22 -33.89 16.02 53.22
N SER A 23 -34.78 15.02 53.15
CA SER A 23 -34.81 14.03 52.06
C SER A 23 -35.23 14.62 50.71
N PHE A 24 -36.19 15.55 50.72
CA PHE A 24 -36.72 16.15 49.48
C PHE A 24 -35.71 17.13 48.85
N TRP A 25 -35.11 18.00 49.67
CA TRP A 25 -34.09 18.95 49.22
C TRP A 25 -32.78 18.28 48.80
N SER A 26 -32.41 17.16 49.45
CA SER A 26 -31.26 16.34 49.07
C SER A 26 -31.45 15.69 47.69
N LYS A 27 -32.63 15.14 47.40
CA LYS A 27 -32.94 14.57 46.08
C LYS A 27 -33.02 15.62 44.98
N ALA A 28 -33.62 16.78 45.26
CA ALA A 28 -33.68 17.89 44.29
C ALA A 28 -32.28 18.44 43.97
N ALA A 29 -31.41 18.58 44.97
CA ALA A 29 -30.03 19.00 44.77
C ALA A 29 -29.21 17.98 43.96
N LEU A 30 -29.45 16.68 44.17
CA LEU A 30 -28.76 15.61 43.45
C LEU A 30 -29.19 15.54 41.96
N ILE A 31 -30.48 15.74 41.67
CA ILE A 31 -30.98 15.83 40.28
C ILE A 31 -30.46 17.10 39.57
N LEU A 32 -30.35 18.22 40.30
CA LEU A 32 -29.79 19.46 39.75
C LEU A 32 -28.28 19.37 39.50
N SER A 33 -27.52 18.66 40.34
CA SER A 33 -26.10 18.40 40.07
C SER A 33 -25.91 17.43 38.91
N GLU A 34 -26.70 16.36 38.83
CA GLU A 34 -26.59 15.34 37.79
C GLU A 34 -26.98 15.91 36.40
N SER A 35 -27.95 16.82 36.35
CA SER A 35 -28.30 17.56 35.12
C SER A 35 -27.27 18.62 34.73
N ALA A 36 -26.65 19.31 35.70
CA ALA A 36 -25.56 20.24 35.43
C ALA A 36 -24.30 19.52 34.90
N ASP A 37 -23.97 18.35 35.44
CA ASP A 37 -22.85 17.51 35.00
C ASP A 37 -23.11 16.88 33.62
N ALA A 38 -24.36 16.50 33.32
CA ALA A 38 -24.74 16.05 31.98
C ALA A 38 -24.66 17.18 30.93
N THR A 39 -25.01 18.40 31.31
CA THR A 39 -24.98 19.56 30.40
C THR A 39 -23.54 20.08 30.19
N SER A 40 -22.69 20.02 31.22
CA SER A 40 -21.26 20.34 31.10
C SER A 40 -20.50 19.27 30.29
N GLY A 41 -20.83 17.99 30.47
CA GLY A 41 -20.29 16.91 29.63
C GLY A 41 -20.71 17.01 28.17
N ALA A 42 -21.97 17.38 27.90
CA ALA A 42 -22.48 17.56 26.54
C ALA A 42 -21.88 18.78 25.83
N THR A 43 -21.63 19.89 26.55
CA THR A 43 -20.99 21.09 26.00
C THR A 43 -19.50 20.87 25.74
N VAL A 44 -18.78 20.20 26.64
CA VAL A 44 -17.37 19.81 26.41
C VAL A 44 -17.24 18.82 25.25
N ALA A 45 -18.17 17.87 25.09
CA ALA A 45 -18.19 16.97 23.95
C ALA A 45 -18.53 17.70 22.63
N ALA A 46 -19.45 18.67 22.66
CA ALA A 46 -19.77 19.50 21.50
C ALA A 46 -18.60 20.42 21.11
N ASP A 47 -17.88 20.99 22.08
CA ASP A 47 -16.70 21.83 21.86
C ASP A 47 -15.48 21.02 21.39
N ALA A 48 -15.31 19.79 21.88
CA ALA A 48 -14.31 18.86 21.36
C ALA A 48 -14.62 18.42 19.93
N THR A 49 -15.91 18.20 19.61
CA THR A 49 -16.35 17.82 18.26
C THR A 49 -16.24 18.98 17.28
N SER A 50 -16.55 20.21 17.72
CA SER A 50 -16.42 21.44 16.93
C SER A 50 -14.95 21.84 16.71
N GLY A 51 -14.09 21.65 17.72
CA GLY A 51 -12.64 21.81 17.59
C GLY A 51 -11.98 20.78 16.66
N ALA A 52 -12.39 19.52 16.76
CA ALA A 52 -11.93 18.45 15.85
C ALA A 52 -12.39 18.68 14.41
N THR A 53 -13.62 19.18 14.20
CA THR A 53 -14.11 19.54 12.85
C THR A 53 -13.42 20.79 12.31
N ALA A 54 -13.13 21.80 13.13
CA ALA A 54 -12.37 22.98 12.70
C ALA A 54 -10.91 22.62 12.32
N ALA A 55 -10.25 21.76 13.10
CA ALA A 55 -8.91 21.26 12.77
C ALA A 55 -8.93 20.38 11.51
N ALA A 56 -9.94 19.52 11.33
CA ALA A 56 -10.11 18.73 10.12
C ALA A 56 -10.33 19.61 8.88
N VAL A 57 -11.11 20.69 9.00
CA VAL A 57 -11.33 21.67 7.93
C VAL A 57 -10.02 22.38 7.56
N ALA A 58 -9.20 22.76 8.53
CA ALA A 58 -7.91 23.43 8.29
C ALA A 58 -6.83 22.50 7.69
N VAL A 59 -6.83 21.21 8.06
CA VAL A 59 -5.85 20.23 7.57
C VAL A 59 -6.25 19.65 6.21
N SER A 60 -7.54 19.65 5.87
CA SER A 60 -8.07 19.10 4.62
C SER A 60 -7.41 19.65 3.33
N PRO A 61 -7.21 20.97 3.11
CA PRO A 61 -6.58 21.45 1.87
C PRO A 61 -5.12 21.01 1.74
N PHE A 62 -4.40 20.91 2.86
CA PHE A 62 -3.01 20.46 2.89
C PHE A 62 -2.90 18.97 2.52
N LEU A 63 -3.74 18.11 3.10
CA LEU A 63 -3.78 16.69 2.73
C LEU A 63 -4.16 16.51 1.27
N ASN A 64 -5.15 17.27 0.77
CA ASN A 64 -5.56 17.22 -0.63
C ASN A 64 -4.39 17.58 -1.57
N ALA A 65 -3.59 18.60 -1.22
CA ALA A 65 -2.42 18.99 -2.00
C ALA A 65 -1.33 17.90 -2.00
N ILE A 66 -1.09 17.23 -0.88
CA ILE A 66 -0.15 16.10 -0.79
C ILE A 66 -0.63 14.95 -1.68
N GLU A 67 -1.89 14.54 -1.55
CA GLU A 67 -2.44 13.43 -2.32
C GLU A 67 -2.40 13.69 -3.81
N TYR A 68 -2.77 14.90 -4.24
CA TYR A 68 -2.62 15.32 -5.63
C TYR A 68 -1.17 15.23 -6.10
N THR A 69 -0.22 15.73 -5.29
CA THR A 69 1.21 15.73 -5.61
C THR A 69 1.77 14.32 -5.78
N ILE A 70 1.35 13.38 -4.94
CA ILE A 70 1.75 11.97 -5.02
C ILE A 70 1.18 11.35 -6.29
N VAL A 71 -0.14 11.45 -6.49
CA VAL A 71 -0.83 10.68 -7.51
C VAL A 71 -0.57 11.20 -8.93
N VAL A 72 -0.24 12.49 -9.09
CA VAL A 72 -0.07 13.12 -10.41
C VAL A 72 1.39 13.46 -10.72
N PRO A 73 2.01 14.55 -10.22
CA PRO A 73 3.35 14.96 -10.64
C PRO A 73 4.45 14.00 -10.21
N LEU A 74 4.37 13.43 -8.99
CA LEU A 74 5.39 12.48 -8.51
C LEU A 74 5.40 11.20 -9.35
N LEU A 75 4.24 10.72 -9.81
CA LEU A 75 4.15 9.58 -10.71
C LEU A 75 4.87 9.82 -12.04
N TYR A 76 4.63 10.97 -12.69
CA TYR A 76 5.36 11.30 -13.93
C TYR A 76 6.88 11.39 -13.70
N PHE A 77 7.30 12.03 -12.62
CA PHE A 77 8.70 12.12 -12.24
C PHE A 77 9.31 10.74 -12.03
N SER A 78 8.62 9.86 -11.29
CA SER A 78 9.09 8.52 -10.93
C SER A 78 9.23 7.63 -12.17
N VAL A 79 8.27 7.66 -13.08
CA VAL A 79 8.32 6.92 -14.35
C VAL A 79 9.46 7.45 -15.24
N LEU A 80 9.58 8.77 -15.41
CA LEU A 80 10.66 9.37 -16.18
C LEU A 80 12.04 9.00 -15.61
N PHE A 81 12.21 9.13 -14.30
CA PHE A 81 13.43 8.78 -13.60
C PHE A 81 13.77 7.30 -13.76
N CYS A 82 12.78 6.40 -13.65
CA CYS A 82 12.96 4.98 -13.88
C CYS A 82 13.45 4.67 -15.29
N ILE A 83 12.83 5.25 -16.32
CA ILE A 83 13.21 5.07 -17.73
C ILE A 83 14.65 5.54 -17.94
N VAL A 84 14.99 6.75 -17.51
CA VAL A 84 16.35 7.31 -17.64
C VAL A 84 17.37 6.43 -16.90
N GLY A 85 17.05 5.99 -15.69
CA GLY A 85 17.91 5.12 -14.89
C GLY A 85 18.17 3.76 -15.55
N ILE A 86 17.14 3.15 -16.15
CA ILE A 86 17.27 1.89 -16.90
C ILE A 86 18.13 2.10 -18.14
N ILE A 87 17.86 3.14 -18.95
CA ILE A 87 18.63 3.45 -20.16
C ILE A 87 20.10 3.66 -19.82
N TRP A 88 20.40 4.48 -18.80
CA TRP A 88 21.76 4.74 -18.35
C TRP A 88 22.48 3.47 -17.91
N ARG A 89 21.78 2.59 -17.17
CA ARG A 89 22.35 1.32 -16.72
C ARG A 89 22.60 0.35 -17.87
N LEU A 90 21.69 0.28 -18.83
CA LEU A 90 21.89 -0.51 -20.05
C LEU A 90 23.07 0.02 -20.87
N TYR A 91 23.19 1.33 -21.04
CA TYR A 91 24.33 1.96 -21.71
C TYR A 91 25.67 1.57 -21.07
N LYS A 92 25.76 1.63 -19.73
CA LYS A 92 26.97 1.21 -19.01
C LYS A 92 27.29 -0.28 -19.18
N ILE A 93 26.28 -1.15 -19.19
CA ILE A 93 26.47 -2.60 -19.34
C ILE A 93 26.93 -2.92 -20.77
N LEU A 94 26.34 -2.28 -21.78
CA LEU A 94 26.69 -2.49 -23.18
C LEU A 94 28.07 -1.93 -23.53
N GLY A 95 28.51 -0.87 -22.83
CA GLY A 95 29.85 -0.30 -22.98
C GLY A 95 30.95 -0.99 -22.16
N ALA A 96 30.62 -1.98 -21.33
CA ALA A 96 31.61 -2.66 -20.49
C ALA A 96 32.47 -3.63 -21.32
N PRO A 97 33.78 -3.74 -21.05
CA PRO A 97 34.64 -4.69 -21.75
C PRO A 97 34.19 -6.13 -21.46
N PRO A 98 34.37 -7.05 -22.43
CA PRO A 98 34.01 -8.45 -22.25
C PRO A 98 34.76 -9.07 -21.06
N ALA A 99 34.08 -9.95 -20.32
CA ALA A 99 34.67 -10.58 -19.14
C ALA A 99 35.93 -11.38 -19.53
N PRO A 100 37.02 -11.31 -18.75
CA PRO A 100 38.29 -11.95 -19.09
C PRO A 100 38.26 -13.48 -18.93
N TYR A 101 37.15 -14.05 -18.46
CA TYR A 101 36.98 -15.48 -18.23
C TYR A 101 35.79 -16.04 -19.01
N SER A 102 35.92 -17.29 -19.46
CA SER A 102 34.84 -18.01 -20.13
C SER A 102 33.69 -18.25 -19.16
N LEU A 103 32.51 -17.76 -19.51
CA LEU A 103 31.25 -17.99 -18.79
C LEU A 103 30.55 -19.29 -19.23
N LYS A 104 31.21 -20.12 -20.05
CA LYS A 104 30.58 -21.27 -20.70
C LYS A 104 30.22 -22.37 -19.71
N ILE A 105 28.97 -22.82 -19.74
CA ILE A 105 28.48 -23.91 -18.90
C ILE A 105 28.43 -25.20 -19.72
N TYR A 106 28.93 -26.29 -19.13
CA TYR A 106 28.85 -27.63 -19.69
C TYR A 106 27.78 -28.47 -18.98
N PRO A 107 27.15 -29.45 -19.65
CA PRO A 107 27.35 -29.86 -21.05
C PRO A 107 26.76 -28.89 -22.07
N SER A 108 27.38 -28.81 -23.25
CA SER A 108 26.89 -27.98 -24.37
C SER A 108 25.51 -28.44 -24.83
N SER A 109 24.55 -27.52 -24.92
CA SER A 109 23.22 -27.82 -25.46
C SER A 109 23.24 -27.82 -26.98
N LYS A 110 22.51 -28.74 -27.63
CA LYS A 110 22.30 -28.71 -29.09
C LYS A 110 21.59 -27.42 -29.54
N SER A 111 20.74 -26.85 -28.68
CA SER A 111 20.06 -25.58 -28.90
C SER A 111 20.36 -24.60 -27.76
N PRO A 112 21.30 -23.65 -27.93
CA PRO A 112 21.72 -22.74 -26.87
C PRO A 112 20.58 -21.82 -26.42
N GLY A 113 19.73 -21.37 -27.35
CA GLY A 113 18.57 -20.52 -27.04
C GLY A 113 17.51 -21.21 -26.18
N LEU A 114 17.10 -22.43 -26.56
CA LEU A 114 16.10 -23.18 -25.79
C LEU A 114 16.66 -23.62 -24.42
N GLY A 115 17.95 -23.96 -24.37
CA GLY A 115 18.65 -24.22 -23.11
C GLY A 115 18.67 -22.99 -22.19
N ALA A 116 18.92 -21.80 -22.74
CA ALA A 116 18.92 -20.55 -21.98
C ALA A 116 17.52 -20.18 -21.48
N LEU A 117 16.49 -20.41 -22.30
CA LEU A 117 15.09 -20.20 -21.91
C LEU A 117 14.68 -21.12 -20.76
N LYS A 118 15.02 -22.42 -20.87
CA LYS A 118 14.78 -23.41 -19.83
C LYS A 118 15.50 -23.04 -18.52
N ASP A 119 16.74 -22.58 -18.60
CA ASP A 119 17.47 -22.16 -17.39
C ASP A 119 16.86 -20.92 -16.75
N THR A 120 16.43 -19.97 -17.57
CA THR A 120 15.86 -18.69 -17.13
C THR A 120 14.53 -18.89 -16.41
N PHE A 121 13.61 -19.67 -16.99
CA PHE A 121 12.25 -19.82 -16.43
C PHE A 121 12.10 -21.04 -15.52
N ALA A 122 12.68 -22.19 -15.88
CA ALA A 122 12.48 -23.42 -15.11
C ALA A 122 13.48 -23.61 -13.97
N MET A 123 14.61 -22.90 -14.00
CA MET A 123 15.65 -22.91 -12.96
C MET A 123 15.93 -24.33 -12.42
N PRO A 124 16.30 -25.30 -13.27
CA PRO A 124 16.29 -26.72 -12.94
C PRO A 124 17.25 -27.10 -11.81
N GLN A 125 18.36 -26.37 -11.66
CA GLN A 125 19.31 -26.57 -10.55
C GLN A 125 18.68 -26.19 -9.21
N LEU A 126 17.93 -25.08 -9.17
CA LEU A 126 17.24 -24.62 -7.96
C LEU A 126 16.17 -25.62 -7.52
N ARG A 127 15.41 -26.16 -8.48
CA ARG A 127 14.39 -27.19 -8.23
C ARG A 127 14.98 -28.44 -7.58
N ARG A 128 16.21 -28.84 -7.96
CA ARG A 128 16.89 -30.02 -7.40
C ARG A 128 17.40 -29.79 -5.97
N HIS A 129 18.01 -28.64 -5.69
CA HIS A 129 18.66 -28.40 -4.39
C HIS A 129 17.73 -27.81 -3.32
N LYS A 130 16.75 -27.00 -3.71
CA LYS A 130 15.82 -26.31 -2.81
C LYS A 130 14.40 -26.27 -3.42
N PRO A 131 13.71 -27.43 -3.51
CA PRO A 131 12.43 -27.55 -4.20
C PRO A 131 11.34 -26.63 -3.62
N LEU A 132 11.28 -26.48 -2.30
CA LEU A 132 10.31 -25.59 -1.65
C LEU A 132 10.50 -24.13 -2.08
N PHE A 133 11.75 -23.65 -2.08
CA PHE A 133 12.05 -22.29 -2.52
C PHE A 133 11.72 -22.10 -4.01
N TRP A 134 11.95 -23.12 -4.83
CA TRP A 134 11.58 -23.11 -6.24
C TRP A 134 10.06 -22.98 -6.45
N VAL A 135 9.23 -23.70 -5.68
CA VAL A 135 7.76 -23.59 -5.79
C VAL A 135 7.30 -22.16 -5.51
N PHE A 136 7.71 -21.56 -4.39
CA PHE A 136 7.36 -20.18 -4.08
C PHE A 136 7.89 -19.19 -5.13
N LEU A 137 9.08 -19.44 -5.68
CA LEU A 137 9.66 -18.61 -6.74
C LEU A 137 8.84 -18.66 -8.04
N VAL A 138 8.40 -19.84 -8.46
CA VAL A 138 7.57 -19.99 -9.67
C VAL A 138 6.21 -19.36 -9.49
N ILE A 139 5.54 -19.60 -8.35
CA ILE A 139 4.25 -18.98 -8.02
C ILE A 139 4.39 -17.45 -8.06
N PHE A 140 5.42 -16.89 -7.41
CA PHE A 140 5.69 -15.46 -7.42
C PHE A 140 5.81 -14.88 -8.83
N HIS A 141 6.58 -15.50 -9.72
CA HIS A 141 6.77 -14.98 -11.09
C HIS A 141 5.52 -15.12 -11.95
N ILE A 142 4.80 -16.25 -11.86
CA ILE A 142 3.55 -16.44 -12.60
C ILE A 142 2.52 -15.39 -12.14
N SER A 143 2.38 -15.20 -10.83
CA SER A 143 1.46 -14.22 -10.27
C SER A 143 1.88 -12.78 -10.59
N LEU A 144 3.18 -12.48 -10.63
CA LEU A 144 3.69 -11.16 -11.04
C LEU A 144 3.37 -10.87 -12.51
N ILE A 145 3.50 -11.86 -13.41
CA ILE A 145 3.08 -11.73 -14.82
C ILE A 145 1.57 -11.49 -14.92
N MET A 146 0.76 -12.25 -14.17
CA MET A 146 -0.68 -12.06 -14.12
C MET A 146 -1.08 -10.69 -13.56
N LEU A 147 -0.36 -10.18 -12.55
CA LEU A 147 -0.56 -8.82 -12.00
C LEU A 147 -0.21 -7.75 -13.02
N LEU A 148 0.87 -7.93 -13.78
CA LEU A 148 1.23 -7.04 -14.88
C LEU A 148 0.13 -7.03 -15.93
N LEU A 149 -0.40 -8.19 -16.32
CA LEU A 149 -1.56 -8.27 -17.22
C LEU A 149 -2.81 -7.60 -16.63
N GLY A 150 -3.05 -7.73 -15.32
CA GLY A 150 -4.14 -7.03 -14.63
C GLY A 150 -3.98 -5.51 -14.62
N HIS A 151 -2.75 -4.99 -14.53
CA HIS A 151 -2.50 -3.55 -14.65
C HIS A 151 -2.62 -3.06 -16.10
N LEU A 152 -2.19 -3.87 -17.07
CA LEU A 152 -2.41 -3.57 -18.50
C LEU A 152 -3.90 -3.60 -18.84
N ASP A 153 -4.69 -4.48 -18.21
CA ASP A 153 -6.15 -4.57 -18.35
C ASP A 153 -6.88 -3.30 -17.91
N ILE A 154 -6.29 -2.46 -17.04
CA ILE A 154 -6.88 -1.17 -16.65
C ILE A 154 -6.71 -0.12 -17.77
N LEU A 155 -5.74 -0.28 -18.67
CA LEU A 155 -5.52 0.69 -19.73
C LEU A 155 -6.74 0.76 -20.66
N PRO A 156 -7.15 1.96 -21.11
CA PRO A 156 -8.36 2.13 -21.92
C PRO A 156 -8.31 1.37 -23.27
N SER A 157 -7.12 0.97 -23.73
CA SER A 157 -6.92 0.23 -24.98
C SER A 157 -6.93 -1.29 -24.85
N ILE A 158 -6.82 -1.84 -23.64
CA ILE A 158 -6.66 -3.28 -23.41
C ILE A 158 -7.72 -3.72 -22.39
N SER A 159 -8.68 -4.55 -22.83
CA SER A 159 -9.76 -5.04 -21.96
C SER A 159 -9.86 -6.56 -22.04
N ILE A 160 -9.26 -7.22 -21.06
CA ILE A 160 -9.32 -8.66 -20.76
C ILE A 160 -10.59 -8.97 -19.95
N VAL A 161 -10.90 -8.15 -18.94
CA VAL A 161 -12.10 -8.28 -18.09
C VAL A 161 -13.11 -7.17 -18.42
N PRO A 162 -14.44 -7.42 -18.38
CA PRO A 162 -15.43 -6.38 -18.65
C PRO A 162 -15.23 -5.13 -17.77
N GLU A 163 -15.43 -3.94 -18.34
CA GLU A 163 -15.24 -2.65 -17.66
C GLU A 163 -16.16 -2.45 -16.45
N SER A 164 -17.36 -3.06 -16.49
CA SER A 164 -18.32 -3.06 -15.39
C SER A 164 -17.93 -4.02 -14.23
N SER A 165 -16.88 -4.82 -14.41
CA SER A 165 -16.42 -5.73 -13.37
C SER A 165 -15.80 -4.96 -12.20
N ARG A 166 -16.20 -5.33 -10.99
CA ARG A 166 -15.55 -4.89 -9.75
C ARG A 166 -14.25 -5.62 -9.47
N HIS A 167 -14.05 -6.77 -10.11
CA HIS A 167 -12.91 -7.63 -9.90
C HIS A 167 -11.92 -7.46 -11.05
N MET A 168 -10.65 -7.26 -10.70
CA MET A 168 -9.54 -7.38 -11.64
C MET A 168 -9.26 -8.85 -11.97
N VAL A 169 -8.33 -9.09 -12.91
CA VAL A 169 -7.83 -10.41 -13.28
C VAL A 169 -7.52 -11.24 -12.01
N GLY A 170 -8.26 -12.34 -11.83
CA GLY A 170 -8.06 -13.28 -10.74
C GLY A 170 -8.64 -12.88 -9.37
N ALA A 171 -9.51 -11.86 -9.30
CA ALA A 171 -10.32 -11.52 -8.12
C ALA A 171 -9.54 -11.46 -6.78
N GLY A 172 -8.31 -10.94 -6.82
CA GLY A 172 -7.41 -10.85 -5.66
C GLY A 172 -6.62 -12.12 -5.33
N LEU A 173 -6.92 -13.28 -5.94
CA LEU A 173 -6.13 -14.51 -5.75
C LEU A 173 -4.72 -14.37 -6.33
N VAL A 174 -4.58 -13.66 -7.45
CA VAL A 174 -3.27 -13.39 -8.07
C VAL A 174 -2.38 -12.61 -7.10
N GLY A 175 -2.95 -11.64 -6.40
CA GLY A 175 -2.33 -10.86 -5.34
C GLY A 175 -1.72 -11.70 -4.22
N VAL A 176 -2.51 -12.63 -3.68
CA VAL A 176 -2.04 -13.63 -2.68
C VAL A 176 -0.86 -14.43 -3.19
N GLY A 177 -0.91 -14.80 -4.47
CA GLY A 177 0.17 -15.52 -5.15
C GLY A 177 1.47 -14.72 -5.25
N VAL A 178 1.48 -13.41 -4.97
CA VAL A 178 2.70 -12.60 -4.84
C VAL A 178 3.01 -12.32 -3.36
N THR A 179 2.01 -11.95 -2.57
CA THR A 179 2.18 -11.57 -1.16
C THR A 179 2.68 -12.73 -0.29
N VAL A 180 2.14 -13.95 -0.46
CA VAL A 180 2.57 -15.12 0.33
C VAL A 180 4.02 -15.53 0.03
N PRO A 181 4.44 -15.68 -1.25
CA PRO A 181 5.86 -15.90 -1.55
C PRO A 181 6.79 -14.79 -1.06
N LEU A 182 6.37 -13.53 -1.08
CA LEU A 182 7.18 -12.42 -0.57
C LEU A 182 7.43 -12.52 0.93
N LEU A 183 6.40 -12.82 1.71
CA LEU A 183 6.56 -13.10 3.14
C LEU A 183 7.55 -14.24 3.36
N TYR A 184 7.43 -15.33 2.60
CA TYR A 184 8.38 -16.44 2.64
C TYR A 184 9.82 -16.00 2.30
N PHE A 185 10.02 -15.18 1.25
CA PHE A 185 11.35 -14.67 0.89
C PHE A 185 11.94 -13.75 1.95
N LEU A 186 11.12 -12.89 2.54
CA LEU A 186 11.53 -11.99 3.61
C LEU A 186 11.97 -12.78 4.84
N PHE A 187 11.15 -13.72 5.34
CA PHE A 187 11.50 -14.53 6.50
C PHE A 187 12.69 -15.45 6.24
N ARG A 188 12.80 -16.01 5.03
CA ARG A 188 13.96 -16.81 4.62
C ARG A 188 15.26 -16.01 4.70
N ARG A 189 15.23 -14.70 4.42
CA ARG A 189 16.41 -13.84 4.41
C ARG A 189 16.98 -13.57 5.81
N PHE A 190 16.23 -13.81 6.87
CA PHE A 190 16.75 -13.71 8.25
C PHE A 190 17.50 -14.97 8.71
N ARG A 191 17.47 -16.06 7.93
CA ARG A 191 18.14 -17.33 8.26
C ARG A 191 19.54 -17.43 7.62
N THR A 192 20.50 -18.01 8.35
CA THR A 192 21.83 -18.37 7.83
C THR A 192 21.70 -19.49 6.78
N PRO A 193 22.48 -19.48 5.68
CA PRO A 193 23.54 -18.54 5.31
C PRO A 193 23.05 -17.31 4.53
N VAL A 194 21.75 -17.22 4.22
CA VAL A 194 21.20 -16.16 3.35
C VAL A 194 21.35 -14.78 3.98
N ARG A 195 21.21 -14.69 5.31
CA ARG A 195 21.41 -13.46 6.08
C ARG A 195 22.81 -12.86 5.86
N GLU A 196 23.85 -13.70 5.85
CA GLU A 196 25.25 -13.27 5.75
C GLU A 196 25.60 -12.74 4.36
N LEU A 197 24.89 -13.20 3.33
CA LEU A 197 25.04 -12.75 1.94
C LEU A 197 24.16 -11.53 1.60
N SER A 198 23.27 -11.13 2.51
CA SER A 198 22.28 -10.10 2.25
C SER A 198 22.80 -8.71 2.61
N VAL A 199 22.49 -7.74 1.74
CA VAL A 199 22.78 -6.31 1.97
C VAL A 199 21.51 -5.65 2.52
N PRO A 200 21.59 -4.61 3.39
CA PRO A 200 20.42 -3.90 3.92
C PRO A 200 19.40 -3.46 2.85
N ALA A 201 19.90 -3.03 1.69
CA ALA A 201 19.06 -2.66 0.53
C ALA A 201 18.12 -3.78 0.07
N ASP A 202 18.50 -5.05 0.23
CA ASP A 202 17.65 -6.18 -0.16
C ASP A 202 16.42 -6.33 0.74
N TYR A 203 16.58 -6.02 2.04
CA TYR A 203 15.47 -6.07 3.00
C TYR A 203 14.51 -4.92 2.75
N LEU A 204 15.04 -3.70 2.55
CA LEU A 204 14.22 -2.53 2.24
C LEU A 204 13.42 -2.74 0.95
N LEU A 205 14.04 -3.31 -0.09
CA LEU A 205 13.35 -3.61 -1.33
C LEU A 205 12.25 -4.66 -1.14
N LEU A 206 12.52 -5.75 -0.40
CA LEU A 206 11.50 -6.77 -0.12
C LEU A 206 10.33 -6.21 0.70
N ILE A 207 10.60 -5.33 1.66
CA ILE A 207 9.58 -4.67 2.47
C ILE A 207 8.76 -3.71 1.60
N LEU A 208 9.41 -2.90 0.77
CA LEU A 208 8.75 -1.98 -0.15
C LEU A 208 7.78 -2.72 -1.08
N ILE A 209 8.26 -3.77 -1.76
CA ILE A 209 7.39 -4.54 -2.66
C ILE A 209 6.32 -5.32 -1.90
N LEU A 210 6.60 -5.81 -0.69
CA LEU A 210 5.59 -6.45 0.15
C LEU A 210 4.43 -5.49 0.45
N PHE A 211 4.73 -4.26 0.89
CA PHE A 211 3.69 -3.27 1.14
C PHE A 211 2.99 -2.82 -0.15
N LEU A 212 3.72 -2.67 -1.25
CA LEU A 212 3.14 -2.33 -2.56
C LEU A 212 2.04 -3.33 -2.95
N PHE A 213 2.35 -4.63 -2.92
CA PHE A 213 1.38 -5.66 -3.26
C PHE A 213 0.30 -5.83 -2.19
N LEU A 214 0.65 -5.72 -0.90
CA LEU A 214 -0.32 -5.81 0.19
C LEU A 214 -1.40 -4.73 0.07
N PHE A 215 -1.04 -3.48 -0.23
CA PHE A 215 -2.02 -2.41 -0.44
C PHE A 215 -2.85 -2.61 -1.73
N GLY A 216 -2.26 -3.19 -2.77
CA GLY A 216 -3.00 -3.61 -3.97
C GLY A 216 -4.04 -4.70 -3.65
N ASP A 217 -3.65 -5.70 -2.85
CA ASP A 217 -4.52 -6.78 -2.40
C ASP A 217 -5.66 -6.26 -1.52
N LEU A 218 -5.37 -5.31 -0.61
CA LEU A 218 -6.39 -4.67 0.22
C LEU A 218 -7.47 -3.98 -0.63
N MET A 219 -7.10 -3.26 -1.69
CA MET A 219 -8.06 -2.63 -2.59
C MET A 219 -8.86 -3.69 -3.38
N SER A 220 -8.18 -4.70 -3.94
CA SER A 220 -8.86 -5.77 -4.69
C SER A 220 -9.82 -6.57 -3.82
N TRP A 221 -9.44 -6.92 -2.60
CA TRP A 221 -10.26 -7.67 -1.65
C TRP A 221 -11.37 -6.83 -1.06
N GLY A 222 -11.09 -5.57 -0.77
CA GLY A 222 -12.11 -4.62 -0.37
C GLY A 222 -13.24 -4.54 -1.37
N ASN A 223 -12.92 -4.50 -2.67
CA ASN A 223 -13.92 -4.57 -3.73
C ASN A 223 -14.59 -5.95 -3.88
N SER A 224 -13.89 -7.03 -3.54
CA SER A 224 -14.36 -8.39 -3.83
C SER A 224 -15.19 -9.03 -2.73
N TRP A 225 -14.90 -8.74 -1.46
CA TRP A 225 -15.44 -9.48 -0.31
C TRP A 225 -16.46 -8.71 0.51
N THR A 226 -16.63 -7.41 0.26
CA THR A 226 -17.65 -6.61 0.97
C THR A 226 -18.78 -6.18 0.02
N PRO A 227 -20.06 -6.37 0.41
CA PRO A 227 -21.22 -5.98 -0.42
C PRO A 227 -21.22 -4.48 -0.78
N ASN A 228 -20.74 -3.66 0.16
CA ASN A 228 -20.58 -2.21 0.05
C ASN A 228 -19.11 -1.82 -0.14
N GLY A 229 -18.34 -2.55 -0.97
CA GLY A 229 -16.88 -2.42 -1.08
C GLY A 229 -16.34 -1.05 -1.47
N PHE A 230 -15.15 -0.97 -2.06
CA PHE A 230 -14.53 0.33 -2.35
C PHE A 230 -15.32 1.16 -3.39
N VAL A 231 -16.39 0.60 -3.98
CA VAL A 231 -17.29 1.19 -5.00
C VAL A 231 -16.56 1.59 -6.30
N MET A 232 -15.23 1.47 -6.35
CA MET A 232 -14.41 1.74 -7.52
C MET A 232 -14.48 0.55 -8.48
N THR A 233 -14.98 0.80 -9.68
CA THR A 233 -15.01 -0.15 -10.79
C THR A 233 -13.73 -0.07 -11.59
N LYS A 234 -13.47 -1.08 -12.42
CA LYS A 234 -12.37 -1.03 -13.40
C LYS A 234 -12.45 0.24 -14.28
N GLN A 235 -13.65 0.68 -14.65
CA GLN A 235 -13.86 1.88 -15.45
C GLN A 235 -13.30 3.14 -14.78
N ASP A 236 -13.50 3.30 -13.47
CA ASP A 236 -13.01 4.48 -12.73
C ASP A 236 -11.47 4.55 -12.73
N PHE A 237 -10.81 3.40 -12.56
CA PHE A 237 -9.36 3.30 -12.70
C PHE A 237 -8.90 3.59 -14.14
N SER A 238 -9.62 3.08 -15.15
CA SER A 238 -9.30 3.32 -16.57
C SER A 238 -9.35 4.81 -16.92
N LEU A 239 -10.38 5.54 -16.45
CA LEU A 239 -10.50 6.99 -16.64
C LEU A 239 -9.34 7.75 -15.99
N TYR A 240 -8.91 7.33 -14.80
CA TYR A 240 -7.74 7.89 -14.14
C TYR A 240 -6.45 7.68 -14.97
N PHE A 241 -6.18 6.44 -15.41
CA PHE A 241 -5.02 6.14 -16.26
C PHE A 241 -5.09 6.85 -17.62
N GLN A 242 -6.28 7.03 -18.18
CA GLN A 242 -6.48 7.80 -19.40
C GLN A 242 -6.12 9.27 -19.21
N GLY A 243 -6.55 9.89 -18.10
CA GLY A 243 -6.19 11.27 -17.75
C GLY A 243 -4.67 11.46 -17.62
N LEU A 244 -3.99 10.48 -17.02
CA LEU A 244 -2.53 10.46 -16.96
C LEU A 244 -1.87 10.32 -18.34
N ALA A 245 -2.37 9.40 -19.17
CA ALA A 245 -1.83 9.20 -20.52
C ALA A 245 -2.02 10.44 -21.43
N GLN A 246 -3.08 11.22 -21.18
CA GLN A 246 -3.41 12.44 -21.91
C GLN A 246 -2.79 13.71 -21.29
N PHE A 247 -2.03 13.59 -20.19
CA PHE A 247 -1.43 14.73 -19.49
C PHE A 247 -2.43 15.83 -19.12
N THR A 248 -3.62 15.47 -18.64
CA THR A 248 -4.68 16.46 -18.32
C THR A 248 -4.44 17.21 -17.01
N PHE A 249 -3.60 16.67 -16.11
CA PHE A 249 -3.29 17.21 -14.77
C PHE A 249 -4.52 17.51 -13.90
N ALA A 250 -5.68 16.94 -14.22
CA ALA A 250 -6.92 17.09 -13.49
C ALA A 250 -6.85 16.42 -12.10
N ASP A 251 -7.69 16.87 -11.17
CA ASP A 251 -7.79 16.25 -9.84
C ASP A 251 -8.34 14.80 -9.97
N PRO A 252 -7.57 13.77 -9.56
CA PRO A 252 -8.01 12.37 -9.64
C PRO A 252 -9.30 12.07 -8.86
N ARG A 253 -9.64 12.88 -7.86
CA ARG A 253 -10.88 12.71 -7.07
C ARG A 253 -12.15 12.96 -7.88
N ALA A 254 -12.05 13.66 -9.01
CA ALA A 254 -13.19 13.85 -9.91
C ALA A 254 -13.63 12.55 -10.59
N VAL A 255 -12.71 11.57 -10.74
CA VAL A 255 -12.95 10.29 -11.41
C VAL A 255 -12.92 9.09 -10.45
N LEU A 256 -12.31 9.23 -9.27
CA LEU A 256 -12.20 8.17 -8.27
C LEU A 256 -13.03 8.50 -7.03
N PRO A 257 -14.36 8.23 -7.03
CA PRO A 257 -15.22 8.53 -5.91
C PRO A 257 -14.97 7.55 -4.74
N GLY A 258 -14.96 8.06 -3.51
CA GLY A 258 -15.05 7.25 -2.29
C GLY A 258 -14.08 7.63 -1.17
N SER A 259 -14.49 7.32 0.07
CA SER A 259 -13.68 7.52 1.29
C SER A 259 -12.40 6.67 1.33
N HIS A 260 -12.30 5.68 0.46
CA HIS A 260 -11.16 4.77 0.39
C HIS A 260 -10.05 5.20 -0.57
N TYR A 261 -10.16 6.39 -1.16
CA TYR A 261 -9.15 7.00 -2.04
C TYR A 261 -7.74 7.00 -1.41
N HIS A 262 -7.64 7.14 -0.09
CA HIS A 262 -6.35 7.14 0.61
C HIS A 262 -5.54 5.84 0.43
N PHE A 263 -6.19 4.67 0.28
CA PHE A 263 -5.48 3.42 0.01
C PHE A 263 -4.82 3.42 -1.38
N LEU A 264 -5.49 4.03 -2.36
CA LEU A 264 -4.95 4.23 -3.69
C LEU A 264 -3.76 5.16 -3.66
N VAL A 265 -3.85 6.30 -2.94
CA VAL A 265 -2.72 7.22 -2.77
C VAL A 265 -1.50 6.50 -2.19
N ILE A 266 -1.69 5.70 -1.14
CA ILE A 266 -0.58 4.93 -0.53
C ILE A 266 -0.02 3.91 -1.51
N HIS A 267 -0.88 3.20 -2.25
CA HIS A 267 -0.42 2.24 -3.27
C HIS A 267 0.39 2.92 -4.38
N VAL A 268 -0.07 4.06 -4.88
CA VAL A 268 0.64 4.85 -5.91
C VAL A 268 1.96 5.40 -5.35
N LEU A 269 1.98 5.91 -4.11
CA LEU A 269 3.23 6.34 -3.45
C LEU A 269 4.26 5.21 -3.37
N LEU A 270 3.82 4.01 -2.99
CA LEU A 270 4.69 2.82 -2.94
C LEU A 270 5.16 2.42 -4.34
N ALA A 271 4.33 2.59 -5.37
CA ALA A 271 4.69 2.34 -6.76
C ALA A 271 5.72 3.37 -7.27
N ASP A 272 5.56 4.64 -6.91
CA ASP A 272 6.50 5.72 -7.24
C ASP A 272 7.86 5.47 -6.62
N LEU A 273 7.89 5.16 -5.33
CA LEU A 273 9.12 4.78 -4.64
C LEU A 273 9.76 3.53 -5.27
N PHE A 274 8.94 2.55 -5.66
CA PHE A 274 9.41 1.38 -6.39
C PHE A 274 10.05 1.76 -7.72
N PHE A 275 9.43 2.61 -8.54
CA PHE A 275 9.99 3.08 -9.82
C PHE A 275 11.31 3.84 -9.65
N ILE A 276 11.42 4.69 -8.62
CA ILE A 276 12.66 5.42 -8.31
C ILE A 276 13.79 4.45 -7.92
N VAL A 277 13.49 3.42 -7.12
CA VAL A 277 14.48 2.46 -6.62
C VAL A 277 14.83 1.38 -7.66
N LEU A 278 13.91 1.05 -8.57
CA LEU A 278 14.03 -0.01 -9.57
C LEU A 278 15.38 0.00 -10.31
N PRO A 279 15.84 1.11 -10.93
CA PRO A 279 17.09 1.13 -11.71
C PRO A 279 18.35 0.85 -10.88
N PHE A 280 18.29 1.01 -9.56
CA PHE A 280 19.42 0.76 -8.64
C PHE A 280 19.30 -0.59 -7.91
N SER A 281 18.11 -1.19 -7.96
CA SER A 281 17.82 -2.43 -7.25
C SER A 281 18.45 -3.65 -7.90
N LYS A 282 18.37 -4.78 -7.19
CA LYS A 282 18.71 -6.09 -7.74
C LYS A 282 17.69 -6.56 -8.78
N ILE A 283 16.44 -6.06 -8.80
CA ILE A 283 15.33 -6.56 -9.64
C ILE A 283 15.64 -6.51 -11.14
N LEU A 284 16.58 -5.65 -11.57
CA LEU A 284 17.05 -5.65 -12.97
C LEU A 284 17.59 -6.99 -13.46
N HIS A 285 17.94 -7.93 -12.56
CA HIS A 285 18.27 -9.31 -12.94
C HIS A 285 17.15 -10.01 -13.71
N ALA A 286 15.88 -9.66 -13.49
CA ALA A 286 14.76 -10.24 -14.22
C ALA A 286 14.91 -10.03 -15.72
N PHE A 287 15.24 -8.81 -16.14
CA PHE A 287 15.39 -8.43 -17.55
C PHE A 287 16.70 -8.95 -18.18
N LEU A 288 17.76 -9.09 -17.39
CA LEU A 288 19.09 -9.48 -17.89
C LEU A 288 19.38 -10.98 -17.79
N SER A 289 18.50 -11.76 -17.17
CA SER A 289 18.69 -13.20 -16.94
C SER A 289 18.82 -14.01 -18.24
N TYR A 290 17.93 -13.78 -19.20
CA TYR A 290 17.96 -14.44 -20.51
C TYR A 290 19.24 -14.16 -21.30
N PRO A 291 19.63 -12.89 -21.57
CA PRO A 291 20.84 -12.62 -22.35
C PRO A 291 22.10 -13.17 -21.68
N ILE A 292 22.20 -13.14 -20.35
CA ILE A 292 23.32 -13.75 -19.61
C ILE A 292 23.34 -15.27 -19.80
N ASN A 293 22.19 -15.94 -19.69
CA ASN A 293 22.10 -17.39 -19.90
C ASN A 293 22.39 -17.79 -21.35
N LEU A 294 22.05 -16.93 -22.32
CA LEU A 294 22.38 -17.15 -23.73
C LEU A 294 23.88 -17.04 -23.97
N LEU A 295 24.56 -16.02 -23.41
CA LEU A 295 26.01 -15.87 -23.47
C LEU A 295 26.75 -17.05 -22.84
N ARG A 296 26.22 -17.58 -21.72
CA ARG A 296 26.77 -18.75 -21.02
C ARG A 296 26.63 -20.07 -21.81
N ARG A 297 25.74 -20.13 -22.80
CA ARG A 297 25.46 -21.35 -23.58
C ARG A 297 25.96 -21.30 -25.03
N LYS A 298 26.35 -20.13 -25.53
CA LYS A 298 27.13 -19.97 -26.76
C LYS A 298 28.59 -20.37 -26.49
#